data_AF-A0A8T5U5X3-F1
#
_entry.id   AF-A0A8T5U5X3-F1
#
_cell.length_a   1.000
_cell.length_b   1.000
_cell.length_c   1.000
_cell.angle_alpha   90.00
_cell.angle_beta   90.00
_cell.angle_gamma   90.00
#
_symmetry.space_group_name_H-M   'P 1'
#
loop_
_entity.id
_entity.type
_entity.pdbx_description
1 polymer ?
#
loop_
_entity_poly.entity_id
_entity_poly.type
_entity_poly.pdbx_seq_one_letter_code
_entity_poly.pdbx_strand_id
1 'polypeptide(L)'
;MADSHSKSFFGQNTGIIVSSSSSSDPFMFIHCFKKKPNGVWEKPSSREGKAIKFSLEEIVMILRVLNHETHKWQCQHIFKGKESSVSFNWEDINYNVLWINVGKYSKRLNLAQTAILRLLLTHFLDEKIIYSTLQKKGNTDRIKKRNQKNQVQSDEINVPLDDQNLPHELNKAKKTPNDTSNLYGSIVGETEKAVLIDFTNKEEWIPKSAINNQYLPQKNVKQKFMINDWILKKLELIL
;
A
#
# COMPACT_ATOMS: atom_id res chain seq x y z
N MET A 1 1.65 5.36 -13.18
CA MET A 1 0.39 5.20 -12.41
C MET A 1 -0.28 6.57 -12.33
N ALA A 2 -1.60 6.63 -12.47
CA ALA A 2 -2.35 7.86 -12.25
C ALA A 2 -2.60 8.05 -10.75
N ASP A 3 -2.53 9.29 -10.24
CA ASP A 3 -2.77 9.57 -8.80
C ASP A 3 -4.26 9.54 -8.43
N SER A 4 -5.14 9.71 -9.41
CA SER A 4 -6.58 9.68 -9.20
C SER A 4 -7.25 8.68 -10.13
N HIS A 5 -8.33 8.09 -9.61
CA HIS A 5 -9.09 7.05 -10.30
C HIS A 5 -10.57 7.26 -10.06
N SER A 6 -11.38 7.00 -11.09
CA SER A 6 -12.83 7.12 -10.99
C SER A 6 -13.52 6.15 -11.94
N LYS A 7 -14.53 5.44 -11.45
CA LYS A 7 -15.39 4.58 -12.26
C LYS A 7 -16.85 4.80 -11.93
N SER A 8 -17.63 4.98 -12.99
CA SER A 8 -19.08 5.18 -12.91
C SER A 8 -19.85 3.92 -13.24
N PHE A 9 -20.89 3.65 -12.46
CA PHE A 9 -21.87 2.58 -12.67
C PHE A 9 -23.27 3.17 -12.68
N PHE A 10 -23.78 3.48 -13.88
CA PHE A 10 -25.12 4.02 -14.06
C PHE A 10 -26.14 2.91 -14.39
N GLY A 11 -27.38 3.16 -14.02
CA GLY A 11 -28.55 2.41 -14.46
C GLY A 11 -29.65 3.37 -14.90
N GLN A 12 -30.89 2.89 -14.96
CA GLN A 12 -32.01 3.72 -15.39
C GLN A 12 -32.29 4.89 -14.44
N ASN A 13 -32.32 4.62 -13.12
CA ASN A 13 -32.78 5.60 -12.12
C ASN A 13 -31.75 5.91 -11.03
N THR A 14 -30.71 5.09 -10.86
CA THR A 14 -29.65 5.29 -9.87
C THR A 14 -28.28 5.13 -10.52
N GLY A 15 -27.33 5.95 -10.11
CA GLY A 15 -25.93 5.84 -10.49
C GLY A 15 -25.04 5.93 -9.25
N ILE A 16 -23.91 5.22 -9.30
CA ILE A 16 -22.83 5.38 -8.34
C ILE A 16 -21.52 5.69 -9.05
N ILE A 17 -20.66 6.48 -8.42
CA ILE A 17 -19.30 6.75 -8.86
C ILE A 17 -18.37 6.37 -7.72
N VAL A 18 -17.46 5.44 -7.99
CA VAL A 18 -16.43 4.99 -7.04
C VAL A 18 -15.12 5.64 -7.43
N SER A 19 -14.52 6.37 -6.49
CA SER A 19 -13.38 7.23 -6.81
C SER A 19 -12.34 7.29 -5.69
N SER A 20 -11.08 7.38 -6.09
CA SER A 20 -9.94 7.73 -5.26
C SER A 20 -9.35 9.04 -5.80
N SER A 21 -9.34 10.10 -4.98
CA SER A 21 -8.84 11.42 -5.40
C SER A 21 -7.33 11.53 -5.37
N SER A 22 -6.67 10.75 -4.50
CA SER A 22 -5.22 10.63 -4.40
C SER A 22 -4.85 9.23 -3.93
N SER A 23 -3.72 8.73 -4.43
CA SER A 23 -3.05 7.53 -3.93
C SER A 23 -2.61 7.68 -2.47
N SER A 24 -2.28 8.90 -2.05
CA SER A 24 -1.76 9.22 -0.71
C SER A 24 -2.83 9.36 0.39
N ASP A 25 -4.11 9.44 0.01
CA ASP A 25 -5.22 9.51 0.95
C ASP A 25 -5.71 8.11 1.35
N PRO A 26 -5.78 7.75 2.64
CA PRO A 26 -6.14 6.40 3.11
C PRO A 26 -7.66 6.13 3.08
N PHE A 27 -8.35 6.62 2.05
CA PHE A 27 -9.79 6.44 1.88
C PHE A 27 -10.20 6.52 0.41
N MET A 28 -11.39 6.03 0.11
CA MET A 28 -12.07 6.26 -1.16
C MET A 28 -13.43 6.95 -0.94
N PHE A 29 -14.08 7.35 -2.02
CA PHE A 29 -15.46 7.83 -2.00
C PHE A 29 -16.37 6.99 -2.88
N ILE A 30 -17.60 6.80 -2.41
CA ILE A 30 -18.73 6.42 -3.26
C ILE A 30 -19.72 7.57 -3.30
N HIS A 31 -19.94 8.10 -4.49
CA HIS A 31 -20.94 9.11 -4.78
C HIS A 31 -22.18 8.44 -5.36
N CYS A 32 -23.35 8.75 -4.82
CA CYS A 32 -24.63 8.20 -5.24
C CYS A 32 -25.52 9.31 -5.81
N PHE A 33 -26.21 8.98 -6.90
CA PHE A 33 -27.10 9.88 -7.62
C PHE A 33 -28.39 9.18 -7.98
N LYS A 34 -29.50 9.90 -7.96
CA LYS A 34 -30.77 9.43 -8.50
C LYS A 34 -31.23 10.31 -9.66
N LYS A 35 -31.93 9.71 -10.61
CA LYS A 35 -32.68 10.42 -11.64
C LYS A 35 -33.96 10.97 -11.01
N LYS A 36 -34.21 12.26 -11.17
CA LYS A 36 -35.41 12.93 -10.67
C LYS A 36 -36.63 12.54 -11.53
N PRO A 37 -37.86 12.80 -11.06
CA PRO A 37 -39.08 12.52 -11.83
C PRO A 37 -39.12 13.21 -13.19
N ASN A 38 -38.49 14.40 -13.31
CA ASN A 38 -38.36 15.14 -14.57
C ASN A 38 -37.28 14.57 -15.52
N GLY A 39 -36.67 13.44 -15.19
CA GLY A 39 -35.65 12.80 -16.00
C GLY A 39 -34.23 13.38 -15.86
N VAL A 40 -34.04 14.43 -15.06
CA VAL A 40 -32.72 15.03 -14.83
C VAL A 40 -32.00 14.33 -13.68
N TRP A 41 -30.71 14.04 -13.83
CA TRP A 41 -29.89 13.49 -12.74
C TRP A 41 -29.63 14.53 -11.64
N GLU A 42 -29.63 14.07 -10.38
CA GLU A 42 -29.11 14.85 -9.26
C GLU A 42 -27.67 15.31 -9.52
N LYS A 43 -27.35 16.56 -9.17
CA LYS A 43 -26.02 17.15 -9.39
C LYS A 43 -25.30 17.47 -8.06
N PRO A 44 -24.03 17.05 -7.88
CA PRO A 44 -23.24 17.44 -6.71
C PRO A 44 -23.11 18.96 -6.56
N SER A 45 -23.00 19.70 -7.66
CA SER A 45 -22.90 21.17 -7.68
C SER A 45 -24.09 21.86 -7.03
N SER A 46 -25.26 21.19 -7.01
CA SER A 46 -26.49 21.68 -6.40
C SER A 46 -26.73 21.10 -5.01
N ARG A 47 -25.70 20.49 -4.38
CA ARG A 47 -25.78 19.77 -3.09
C ARG A 47 -26.75 18.58 -3.10
N GLU A 48 -26.95 17.98 -4.27
CA GLU A 48 -27.77 16.79 -4.44
C GLU A 48 -26.91 15.53 -4.49
N GLY A 49 -27.54 14.36 -4.38
CA GLY A 49 -26.83 13.09 -4.26
C GLY A 49 -26.34 12.81 -2.83
N LYS A 50 -25.39 11.90 -2.71
CA LYS A 50 -24.75 11.56 -1.43
C LYS A 50 -23.32 11.08 -1.70
N ALA A 51 -22.35 11.64 -0.98
CA ALA A 51 -20.99 11.13 -0.96
C ALA A 51 -20.71 10.50 0.40
N ILE A 52 -20.18 9.28 0.42
CA ILE A 52 -19.70 8.61 1.62
C ILE A 52 -18.22 8.30 1.45
N LYS A 53 -17.44 8.60 2.50
CA LYS A 53 -16.01 8.30 2.59
C LYS A 53 -15.84 6.93 3.22
N PHE A 54 -15.04 6.06 2.60
CA PHE A 54 -14.74 4.72 3.09
C PHE A 54 -13.27 4.61 3.48
N SER A 55 -12.99 4.14 4.70
CA SER A 55 -11.62 3.85 5.16
C SER A 55 -11.03 2.60 4.51
N LEU A 56 -9.74 2.32 4.77
CA LEU A 56 -9.10 1.09 4.30
C LEU A 56 -9.79 -0.17 4.86
N GLU A 57 -10.15 -0.16 6.14
CA GLU A 57 -10.85 -1.28 6.79
C GLU A 57 -12.22 -1.51 6.14
N GLU A 58 -12.95 -0.44 5.81
CA GLU A 58 -14.24 -0.57 5.13
C GLU A 58 -14.07 -1.07 3.69
N ILE A 59 -13.02 -0.64 2.97
CA ILE A 59 -12.67 -1.21 1.66
C ILE A 59 -12.40 -2.72 1.77
N VAL A 60 -11.65 -3.15 2.80
CA VAL A 60 -11.41 -4.58 3.08
C VAL A 60 -12.74 -5.30 3.32
N MET A 61 -13.63 -4.76 4.15
CA MET A 61 -14.92 -5.39 4.43
C MET A 61 -15.81 -5.50 3.20
N ILE A 62 -15.80 -4.50 2.31
CA ILE A 62 -16.49 -4.57 1.03
C ILE A 62 -15.87 -5.66 0.15
N LEU A 63 -14.54 -5.74 0.07
CA LEU A 63 -13.84 -6.78 -0.69
C LEU A 63 -14.18 -8.19 -0.21
N ARG A 64 -14.35 -8.41 1.10
CA ARG A 64 -14.80 -9.71 1.64
C ARG A 64 -16.17 -10.11 1.10
N VAL A 65 -17.09 -9.15 0.95
CA VAL A 65 -18.38 -9.40 0.29
C VAL A 65 -18.18 -9.72 -1.19
N LEU A 66 -17.37 -8.94 -1.89
CA LEU A 66 -17.09 -9.13 -3.33
C LEU A 66 -16.35 -10.43 -3.66
N ASN A 67 -15.60 -10.97 -2.69
CA ASN A 67 -14.90 -12.26 -2.77
C ASN A 67 -15.76 -13.45 -2.30
N HIS A 68 -17.03 -13.21 -1.94
CA HIS A 68 -17.95 -14.21 -1.40
C HIS A 68 -17.49 -14.84 -0.07
N GLU A 69 -16.58 -14.19 0.67
CA GLU A 69 -16.20 -14.62 2.01
C GLU A 69 -17.31 -14.31 3.02
N THR A 70 -18.10 -13.27 2.76
CA THR A 70 -19.29 -12.92 3.52
C THR A 70 -20.44 -12.58 2.57
N HIS A 71 -21.66 -13.00 2.91
CA HIS A 71 -22.82 -12.75 2.05
C HIS A 71 -23.27 -11.28 2.09
N LYS A 72 -23.05 -10.61 3.23
CA LYS A 72 -23.46 -9.24 3.48
C LYS A 72 -22.50 -8.53 4.45
N TRP A 73 -22.32 -7.24 4.24
CA TRP A 73 -21.73 -6.31 5.18
C TRP A 73 -22.57 -5.03 5.27
N GLN A 74 -22.58 -4.38 6.44
CA GLN A 74 -23.28 -3.12 6.67
C GLN A 74 -22.57 -2.27 7.73
N CYS A 75 -22.67 -0.94 7.61
CA CYS A 75 -22.17 0.01 8.60
C CYS A 75 -23.05 1.28 8.65
N GLN A 76 -22.72 2.19 9.57
CA GLN A 76 -23.34 3.50 9.71
C GLN A 76 -22.28 4.59 9.64
N HIS A 77 -22.50 5.62 8.80
CA HIS A 77 -21.67 6.82 8.76
C HIS A 77 -22.43 8.01 9.33
N ILE A 78 -21.78 8.76 10.21
CA ILE A 78 -22.33 10.02 10.75
C ILE A 78 -21.51 11.19 10.18
N PHE A 79 -22.19 12.11 9.50
CA PHE A 79 -21.57 13.34 9.02
C PHE A 79 -22.47 14.55 9.30
N LYS A 80 -21.96 15.53 10.05
CA LYS A 80 -22.70 16.73 10.47
C LYS A 80 -24.07 16.38 11.11
N GLY A 81 -24.09 15.37 11.99
CA GLY A 81 -25.30 14.89 12.67
C GLY A 81 -26.27 14.09 11.81
N LYS A 82 -25.97 13.87 10.52
CA LYS A 82 -26.79 13.02 9.64
C LYS A 82 -26.19 11.64 9.54
N GLU A 83 -26.94 10.65 9.98
CA GLU A 83 -26.59 9.25 9.86
C GLU A 83 -26.90 8.72 8.45
N SER A 84 -26.13 7.75 7.97
CA SER A 84 -26.38 7.06 6.72
C SER A 84 -25.93 5.61 6.84
N SER A 85 -26.89 4.71 6.75
CA SER A 85 -26.63 3.28 6.65
C SER A 85 -26.06 2.96 5.27
N VAL A 86 -25.04 2.11 5.25
CA VAL A 86 -24.45 1.54 4.05
C VAL A 86 -24.58 0.03 4.14
N SER A 87 -24.90 -0.64 3.04
CA SER A 87 -24.82 -2.09 2.95
C SER A 87 -24.41 -2.59 1.57
N PHE A 88 -23.69 -3.71 1.59
CA PHE A 88 -23.32 -4.50 0.43
C PHE A 88 -23.84 -5.91 0.68
N ASN A 89 -24.69 -6.42 -0.20
CA ASN A 89 -25.24 -7.77 -0.07
C ASN A 89 -25.52 -8.38 -1.42
N TRP A 90 -25.36 -9.69 -1.52
CA TRP A 90 -25.79 -10.43 -2.69
C TRP A 90 -27.30 -10.67 -2.67
N GLU A 91 -27.95 -10.66 -3.84
CA GLU A 91 -29.42 -10.87 -3.94
C GLU A 91 -29.79 -12.35 -3.75
N ASP A 92 -28.95 -13.26 -4.22
CA ASP A 92 -29.20 -14.70 -4.21
C ASP A 92 -27.95 -15.51 -3.83
N ILE A 93 -28.16 -16.80 -3.61
CA ILE A 93 -27.10 -17.79 -3.32
C ILE A 93 -26.16 -17.96 -4.53
N ASN A 94 -26.65 -17.64 -5.73
CA ASN A 94 -25.88 -17.73 -6.97
C ASN A 94 -24.93 -16.54 -7.19
N TYR A 95 -24.98 -15.54 -6.30
CA TYR A 95 -24.12 -14.37 -6.31
C TYR A 95 -24.08 -13.63 -7.66
N ASN A 96 -25.20 -13.57 -8.36
CA ASN A 96 -25.26 -12.97 -9.71
C ASN A 96 -25.43 -11.44 -9.68
N VAL A 97 -26.04 -10.93 -8.61
CA VAL A 97 -26.39 -9.52 -8.47
C VAL A 97 -25.98 -9.02 -7.10
N LEU A 98 -25.12 -8.00 -7.10
CA LEU A 98 -24.72 -7.28 -5.90
C LEU A 98 -25.63 -6.06 -5.72
N TRP A 99 -26.20 -5.95 -4.53
CA TRP A 99 -26.88 -4.74 -4.06
C TRP A 99 -25.95 -3.87 -3.25
N ILE A 100 -25.91 -2.60 -3.62
CA ILE A 100 -25.23 -1.54 -2.87
C ILE A 100 -26.29 -0.55 -2.42
N ASN A 101 -26.46 -0.39 -1.12
CA ASN A 101 -27.39 0.56 -0.52
C ASN A 101 -26.63 1.62 0.26
N VAL A 102 -26.99 2.87 0.08
CA VAL A 102 -26.44 4.03 0.80
C VAL A 102 -27.60 4.97 1.13
N GLY A 103 -28.14 4.88 2.34
CA GLY A 103 -29.36 5.60 2.73
C GLY A 103 -30.51 5.36 1.75
N LYS A 104 -31.03 6.41 1.11
CA LYS A 104 -32.11 6.32 0.10
C LYS A 104 -31.67 5.83 -1.29
N TYR A 105 -30.37 5.64 -1.51
CA TYR A 105 -29.81 5.25 -2.81
C TYR A 105 -29.59 3.75 -2.83
N SER A 106 -29.99 3.11 -3.93
CA SER A 106 -29.82 1.68 -4.11
C SER A 106 -29.46 1.35 -5.55
N LYS A 107 -28.40 0.56 -5.74
CA LYS A 107 -27.84 0.21 -7.04
C LYS A 107 -27.55 -1.29 -7.09
N ARG A 108 -28.14 -1.95 -8.09
CA ARG A 108 -27.78 -3.30 -8.52
C ARG A 108 -26.60 -3.24 -9.48
N LEU A 109 -25.60 -4.08 -9.24
CA LEU A 109 -24.52 -4.39 -10.16
C LEU A 109 -24.66 -5.84 -10.63
N ASN A 110 -24.62 -6.03 -11.94
CA ASN A 110 -24.53 -7.37 -12.52
C ASN A 110 -23.10 -7.93 -12.39
N LEU A 111 -22.92 -9.22 -12.71
CA LEU A 111 -21.65 -9.91 -12.62
C LEU A 111 -20.46 -9.12 -13.20
N ALA A 112 -20.59 -8.59 -14.41
CA ALA A 112 -19.51 -7.84 -15.06
C ALA A 112 -19.17 -6.53 -14.33
N GLN A 113 -20.19 -5.78 -13.91
CA GLN A 113 -20.01 -4.56 -13.13
C GLN A 113 -19.38 -4.85 -11.76
N THR A 114 -19.82 -5.93 -11.12
CA THR A 114 -19.28 -6.37 -9.83
C THR A 114 -17.83 -6.82 -9.94
N ALA A 115 -17.46 -7.54 -11.00
CA ALA A 115 -16.07 -7.92 -11.26
C ALA A 115 -15.18 -6.68 -11.45
N ILE A 116 -15.65 -5.68 -12.22
CA ILE A 116 -14.93 -4.41 -12.39
C ILE A 116 -14.79 -3.68 -11.05
N LEU A 117 -15.86 -3.63 -10.24
CA LEU A 117 -15.80 -3.00 -8.91
C LEU A 117 -14.77 -3.70 -8.03
N ARG A 118 -14.75 -5.04 -8.00
CA ARG A 118 -13.78 -5.82 -7.23
C ARG A 118 -12.35 -5.49 -7.62
N LEU A 119 -12.04 -5.55 -8.92
CA LEU A 119 -10.70 -5.23 -9.43
C LEU A 119 -10.29 -3.80 -9.09
N LEU A 120 -11.22 -2.85 -9.18
CA LEU A 120 -10.98 -1.45 -8.84
C LEU A 120 -10.69 -1.27 -7.35
N LEU A 121 -11.46 -1.92 -6.47
CA LEU A 121 -11.26 -1.80 -5.01
C LEU A 121 -9.98 -2.48 -4.55
N THR A 122 -9.61 -3.61 -5.16
CA THR A 122 -8.30 -4.25 -4.93
C THR A 122 -7.17 -3.29 -5.33
N HIS A 123 -7.26 -2.70 -6.54
CA HIS A 123 -6.28 -1.70 -6.99
C HIS A 123 -6.19 -0.50 -6.03
N PHE A 124 -7.31 0.03 -5.55
CA PHE A 124 -7.32 1.13 -4.58
C PHE A 124 -6.68 0.74 -3.26
N LEU A 125 -6.97 -0.45 -2.76
CA LEU A 125 -6.42 -0.92 -1.50
C LEU A 125 -4.90 -1.09 -1.60
N ASP A 126 -4.41 -1.76 -2.65
CA ASP A 126 -2.98 -1.99 -2.86
C ASP A 126 -2.22 -0.67 -3.01
N GLU A 127 -2.73 0.24 -3.84
CA GLU A 127 -2.17 1.57 -4.03
C GLU A 127 -2.13 2.34 -2.71
N LYS A 128 -3.23 2.34 -1.94
CA LYS A 128 -3.29 3.08 -0.68
C LYS A 128 -2.42 2.47 0.40
N ILE A 129 -2.30 1.15 0.49
CA ILE A 129 -1.35 0.52 1.41
C ILE A 129 0.06 1.02 1.09
N ILE A 130 0.44 1.05 -0.19
CA ILE A 130 1.77 1.52 -0.60
C ILE A 130 1.94 3.00 -0.30
N TYR A 131 1.00 3.89 -0.65
CA TYR A 131 1.28 5.33 -0.67
C TYR A 131 0.71 6.11 0.53
N SER A 132 -0.35 5.61 1.18
CA SER A 132 -1.01 6.30 2.29
C SER A 132 -0.55 5.81 3.68
N THR A 133 0.08 4.64 3.77
CA THR A 133 0.58 4.08 5.05
C THR A 133 2.08 4.26 5.25
N LEU A 134 2.82 4.66 4.22
CA LEU A 134 4.20 5.08 4.39
C LEU A 134 4.23 6.27 5.34
N GLN A 135 4.98 6.11 6.44
CA GLN A 135 5.26 7.23 7.31
C GLN A 135 5.89 8.33 6.47
N LYS A 136 5.19 9.45 6.29
CA LYS A 136 5.79 10.65 5.74
C LYS A 136 6.97 10.97 6.64
N LYS A 137 8.21 10.79 6.16
CA LYS A 137 9.42 11.31 6.81
C LYS A 137 9.27 12.83 6.89
N GLY A 138 8.59 13.30 7.93
CA GLY A 138 8.21 14.69 8.14
C GLY A 138 8.98 15.26 9.31
N ASN A 139 10.00 16.07 8.99
CA ASN A 139 10.64 17.08 9.85
C ASN A 139 11.47 16.63 11.06
N THR A 140 12.47 15.76 10.90
CA THR A 140 13.62 15.73 11.83
C THR A 140 14.64 16.86 11.59
N ASP A 141 14.52 17.63 10.50
CA ASP A 141 15.37 18.80 10.26
C ASP A 141 15.00 20.04 11.09
N ARG A 142 13.84 20.04 11.77
CA ARG A 142 13.49 21.11 12.73
C ARG A 142 13.99 20.87 14.15
N ILE A 143 14.43 19.66 14.48
CA ILE A 143 14.93 19.33 15.84
C ILE A 143 16.48 19.41 15.92
N LYS A 144 17.20 19.33 14.79
CA LYS A 144 18.68 19.37 14.78
C LYS A 144 19.33 20.75 14.97
N LYS A 145 18.56 21.86 15.02
CA LYS A 145 19.13 23.21 15.27
C LYS A 145 19.08 23.68 16.72
N ARG A 146 18.58 22.88 17.68
CA ARG A 146 18.48 23.33 19.09
C ARG A 146 19.42 22.64 20.08
N ASN A 147 20.10 21.57 19.70
CA ASN A 147 20.96 20.80 20.61
C ASN A 147 22.46 20.82 20.22
N GLN A 148 22.98 21.96 19.77
CA GLN A 148 24.43 22.23 19.83
C GLN A 148 24.70 23.17 21.00
N LYS A 149 24.59 22.63 22.21
CA LYS A 149 25.23 23.10 23.45
C LYS A 149 24.84 22.12 24.54
N ASN A 150 25.61 21.04 24.64
CA ASN A 150 26.14 20.52 25.89
C ASN A 150 26.94 19.25 25.56
N GLN A 151 28.25 19.40 25.67
CA GLN A 151 29.22 18.32 25.84
C GLN A 151 28.86 17.50 27.07
N VAL A 152 28.95 16.17 26.99
CA VAL A 152 29.58 15.33 28.04
C VAL A 152 30.18 14.10 27.36
N GLN A 153 31.45 13.84 27.67
CA GLN A 153 32.25 12.64 27.39
C GLN A 153 31.65 11.38 28.03
N SER A 154 31.79 10.23 27.38
CA SER A 154 32.39 9.05 28.05
C SER A 154 32.67 7.91 27.06
N ASP A 155 33.97 7.61 26.98
CA ASP A 155 34.64 6.32 27.01
C ASP A 155 34.55 5.31 25.85
N GLU A 156 35.73 5.11 25.28
CA GLU A 156 36.18 4.05 24.38
C GLU A 156 36.07 2.66 25.01
N ILE A 157 35.60 1.67 24.25
CA ILE A 157 36.05 0.28 24.41
C ILE A 157 36.30 -0.32 23.02
N ASN A 158 37.54 -0.75 22.82
CA ASN A 158 38.14 -1.36 21.65
C ASN A 158 38.25 -2.89 21.88
N VAL A 159 37.72 -3.74 21.02
CA VAL A 159 38.18 -5.15 20.84
C VAL A 159 37.72 -5.72 19.48
N PRO A 160 38.37 -6.75 18.91
CA PRO A 160 38.99 -6.69 17.57
C PRO A 160 38.29 -7.61 16.54
N LEU A 161 38.61 -7.38 15.26
CA LEU A 161 38.28 -8.25 14.13
C LEU A 161 39.06 -9.57 14.20
N ASP A 162 38.38 -10.69 13.97
CA ASP A 162 39.04 -11.94 13.61
C ASP A 162 38.32 -12.61 12.42
N ASP A 163 39.17 -13.07 11.51
CA ASP A 163 38.92 -13.59 10.17
C ASP A 163 39.01 -15.13 10.23
N GLN A 164 38.08 -15.87 9.63
CA GLN A 164 38.26 -17.32 9.41
C GLN A 164 37.38 -17.88 8.28
N ASN A 165 38.01 -18.78 7.52
CA ASN A 165 37.75 -19.20 6.14
C ASN A 165 37.00 -20.57 6.00
N LEU A 166 36.56 -20.85 4.74
CA LEU A 166 36.39 -22.16 4.03
C LEU A 166 35.01 -22.90 4.06
N PRO A 167 34.68 -23.83 3.11
CA PRO A 167 34.61 -23.70 1.62
C PRO A 167 33.46 -24.52 0.91
N HIS A 168 33.30 -24.31 -0.43
CA HIS A 168 32.68 -25.17 -1.49
C HIS A 168 31.17 -25.54 -1.39
N GLU A 169 30.33 -25.59 -2.44
CA GLU A 169 30.54 -25.92 -3.86
C GLU A 169 29.40 -25.41 -4.80
N LEU A 170 29.57 -25.64 -6.11
CA LEU A 170 29.14 -24.88 -7.29
C LEU A 170 27.85 -25.38 -7.98
N ASN A 171 27.19 -24.51 -8.78
CA ASN A 171 26.47 -24.72 -10.08
C ASN A 171 25.17 -23.88 -10.16
N LYS A 172 24.82 -23.08 -11.19
CA LYS A 172 25.23 -22.92 -12.59
C LYS A 172 24.81 -21.52 -13.14
N ALA A 173 25.77 -20.82 -13.73
CA ALA A 173 25.77 -19.91 -14.91
C ALA A 173 24.53 -19.07 -15.33
N LYS A 174 24.72 -17.74 -15.46
CA LYS A 174 24.87 -17.03 -16.77
C LYS A 174 25.35 -15.57 -16.60
N LYS A 175 26.12 -15.13 -17.60
CA LYS A 175 27.04 -13.96 -17.67
C LYS A 175 26.39 -12.58 -17.59
N THR A 176 27.08 -11.65 -16.93
CA THR A 176 27.60 -10.36 -17.50
C THR A 176 28.73 -9.82 -16.61
N PRO A 177 29.62 -8.93 -17.11
CA PRO A 177 30.86 -8.53 -16.44
C PRO A 177 30.63 -7.78 -15.13
N ASN A 178 31.55 -7.99 -14.21
CA ASN A 178 31.61 -7.48 -12.85
C ASN A 178 31.48 -5.97 -12.76
N ASP A 179 30.45 -5.56 -12.05
CA ASP A 179 30.44 -4.33 -11.25
C ASP A 179 29.65 -4.74 -9.98
N THR A 180 30.37 -5.34 -9.02
CA THR A 180 29.81 -5.77 -7.73
C THR A 180 30.71 -5.30 -6.60
N SER A 181 30.15 -4.58 -5.66
CA SER A 181 30.88 -4.03 -4.51
C SER A 181 30.57 -4.82 -3.24
N ASN A 182 31.58 -4.88 -2.38
CA ASN A 182 31.48 -5.49 -1.07
C ASN A 182 31.07 -4.45 -0.04
N LEU A 183 29.96 -4.66 0.65
CA LEU A 183 29.49 -3.79 1.71
C LEU A 183 29.23 -4.60 2.98
N TYR A 184 29.57 -4.02 4.13
CA TYR A 184 29.22 -4.58 5.43
C TYR A 184 27.87 -4.03 5.87
N GLY A 185 26.98 -4.90 6.31
CA GLY A 185 25.69 -4.51 6.86
C GLY A 185 25.09 -5.58 7.75
N SER A 186 23.98 -5.25 8.38
CA SER A 186 23.23 -6.15 9.24
C SER A 186 21.83 -6.35 8.69
N ILE A 187 21.32 -7.59 8.69
CA ILE A 187 19.95 -7.84 8.22
C ILE A 187 18.97 -7.36 9.29
N VAL A 188 18.08 -6.45 8.92
CA VAL A 188 17.02 -5.95 9.80
C VAL A 188 15.70 -6.64 9.50
N GLY A 189 15.51 -7.07 8.25
CA GLY A 189 14.31 -7.76 7.79
C GLY A 189 14.52 -8.51 6.49
N GLU A 190 13.65 -9.47 6.21
CA GLU A 190 13.72 -10.27 4.99
C GLU A 190 12.31 -10.56 4.49
N THR A 191 12.14 -10.53 3.18
CA THR A 191 10.92 -10.95 2.47
C THR A 191 11.28 -12.10 1.52
N GLU A 192 10.28 -12.63 0.81
CA GLU A 192 10.53 -13.67 -0.20
C GLU A 192 11.53 -13.23 -1.28
N LYS A 193 11.55 -11.94 -1.66
CA LYS A 193 12.30 -11.43 -2.81
C LYS A 193 13.40 -10.41 -2.50
N ALA A 194 13.46 -9.86 -1.30
CA ALA A 194 14.43 -8.83 -0.92
C ALA A 194 14.84 -8.94 0.55
N VAL A 195 16.03 -8.42 0.87
CA VAL A 195 16.61 -8.34 2.21
C VAL A 195 16.77 -6.87 2.57
N LEU A 196 16.30 -6.48 3.74
CA LEU A 196 16.56 -5.16 4.31
C LEU A 196 17.90 -5.22 5.04
N ILE A 197 18.87 -4.51 4.50
CA ILE A 197 20.22 -4.44 5.04
C ILE A 197 20.45 -3.03 5.60
N ASP A 198 20.82 -2.97 6.87
CA ASP A 198 21.34 -1.76 7.50
C ASP A 198 22.83 -1.64 7.18
N PHE A 199 23.17 -0.72 6.27
CA PHE A 199 24.52 -0.23 6.09
C PHE A 199 24.75 0.90 7.11
N THR A 200 25.99 1.18 7.51
CA THR A 200 26.40 2.01 8.67
C THR A 200 25.59 3.28 9.00
N ASN A 201 24.83 3.87 8.07
CA ASN A 201 23.84 4.94 8.33
C ASN A 201 22.60 4.90 7.39
N LYS A 202 22.29 3.74 6.78
CA LYS A 202 21.25 3.62 5.75
C LYS A 202 20.70 2.19 5.67
N GLU A 203 19.43 2.03 5.99
CA GLU A 203 18.68 0.79 5.74
C GLU A 203 18.14 0.78 4.31
N GLU A 204 18.46 -0.26 3.54
CA GLU A 204 18.00 -0.40 2.16
C GLU A 204 17.52 -1.81 1.84
N TRP A 205 16.44 -1.88 1.06
CA TRP A 205 15.94 -3.12 0.52
C TRP A 205 16.73 -3.53 -0.71
N ILE A 206 17.50 -4.60 -0.58
CA ILE A 206 18.30 -5.17 -1.66
C ILE A 206 17.59 -6.42 -2.20
N PRO A 207 17.23 -6.48 -3.49
CA PRO A 207 16.70 -7.70 -4.09
C PRO A 207 17.65 -8.87 -3.89
N LYS A 208 17.14 -10.04 -3.49
CA LYS A 208 17.97 -11.25 -3.28
C LYS A 208 18.71 -11.64 -4.54
N SER A 209 18.10 -11.42 -5.71
CA SER A 209 18.72 -11.65 -7.02
C SER A 209 19.90 -10.73 -7.33
N ALA A 210 20.14 -9.71 -6.52
CA ALA A 210 21.27 -8.79 -6.67
C ALA A 210 22.37 -9.00 -5.62
N ILE A 211 22.17 -9.92 -4.67
CA ILE A 211 23.17 -10.33 -3.69
C ILE A 211 23.81 -11.61 -4.22
N ASN A 212 25.10 -11.54 -4.52
CA ASN A 212 25.83 -12.58 -5.24
C ASN A 212 26.58 -13.54 -4.31
N ASN A 213 26.44 -13.39 -2.99
CA ASN A 213 27.00 -14.28 -1.99
C ASN A 213 25.90 -14.85 -1.08
N GLN A 214 26.18 -16.02 -0.51
CA GLN A 214 25.35 -16.55 0.58
C GLN A 214 25.56 -15.68 1.82
N TYR A 215 24.46 -15.37 2.49
CA TYR A 215 24.43 -14.59 3.73
C TYR A 215 23.67 -15.37 4.80
N LEU A 216 23.98 -15.11 6.07
CA LEU A 216 23.29 -15.70 7.21
C LEU A 216 21.99 -14.92 7.45
N PRO A 217 20.80 -15.55 7.38
CA PRO A 217 19.51 -14.88 7.59
C PRO A 217 19.23 -14.63 9.08
N GLN A 218 20.24 -14.20 9.83
CA GLN A 218 20.14 -13.84 11.24
C GLN A 218 20.03 -12.33 11.37
N LYS A 219 19.02 -11.88 12.13
CA LYS A 219 18.79 -10.46 12.36
C LYS A 219 19.92 -9.84 13.18
N ASN A 220 20.29 -8.61 12.84
CA ASN A 220 21.28 -7.78 13.56
C ASN A 220 22.70 -8.36 13.63
N VAL A 221 23.03 -9.36 12.80
CA VAL A 221 24.40 -9.86 12.65
C VAL A 221 25.09 -9.11 11.52
N LYS A 222 26.20 -8.43 11.86
CA LYS A 222 27.03 -7.73 10.88
C LYS A 222 27.75 -8.73 10.00
N GLN A 223 27.54 -8.66 8.69
CA GLN A 223 28.12 -9.57 7.72
C GLN A 223 28.42 -8.85 6.40
N LYS A 224 29.16 -9.52 5.53
CA LYS A 224 29.59 -8.99 4.23
C LYS A 224 28.59 -9.38 3.15
N PHE A 225 28.18 -8.42 2.33
CA PHE A 225 27.31 -8.60 1.16
C PHE A 225 28.05 -8.20 -0.10
N MET A 226 27.95 -9.02 -1.14
CA MET A 226 28.47 -8.75 -2.48
C MET A 226 27.29 -8.38 -3.37
N ILE A 227 27.12 -7.09 -3.65
CA ILE A 227 25.90 -6.56 -4.29
C ILE A 227 26.24 -5.91 -5.63
N ASN A 228 25.36 -6.06 -6.62
CA ASN A 228 25.51 -5.40 -7.92
C ASN A 228 25.56 -3.86 -7.82
N ASP A 229 26.55 -3.23 -8.44
CA ASP A 229 26.84 -1.79 -8.33
C ASP A 229 25.73 -0.91 -8.88
N TRP A 230 24.98 -1.36 -9.88
CA TRP A 230 23.87 -0.55 -10.43
C TRP A 230 22.79 -0.30 -9.38
N ILE A 231 22.58 -1.24 -8.45
CA ILE A 231 21.68 -1.04 -7.30
C ILE A 231 22.33 -0.10 -6.30
N LEU A 232 23.61 -0.28 -6.03
CA LEU A 232 24.33 0.55 -5.06
C LEU A 232 24.42 2.01 -5.52
N LYS A 233 24.70 2.27 -6.80
CA LYS A 233 24.69 3.60 -7.42
C LYS A 233 23.30 4.23 -7.41
N LYS A 234 22.26 3.44 -7.73
CA LYS A 234 20.86 3.90 -7.64
C LYS A 234 20.46 4.28 -6.20
N LEU A 235 21.05 3.61 -5.22
CA LEU A 235 20.85 3.87 -3.81
C LEU A 235 21.89 4.85 -3.24
N GLU A 236 22.74 5.46 -4.06
CA GLU A 236 23.81 6.38 -3.63
C GLU A 236 24.72 5.81 -2.53
N LEU A 237 24.87 4.48 -2.49
CA LEU A 237 25.74 3.76 -1.55
C LEU A 237 27.19 3.68 -2.03
N ILE A 238 27.41 3.83 -3.34
CA ILE A 238 28.71 4.00 -3.99
C ILE A 238 28.58 5.09 -5.06
N LEU A 239 29.70 5.75 -5.40
CA LEU A 239 29.78 6.80 -6.41
C LEU A 239 29.77 6.25 -7.85
#